data_AF-A0A933UP41-F1
#
_entry.id   AF-A0A933UP41-F1
#
_cell.length_a   1.000
_cell.length_b   1.000
_cell.length_c   1.000
_cell.angle_alpha   90.00
_cell.angle_beta   90.00
_cell.angle_gamma   90.00
#
_symmetry.space_group_name_H-M   'P 1'
#
loop_
_entity.id
_entity.type
_entity.pdbx_description
1 polymer ?
#
loop_
_entity_poly.entity_id
_entity_poly.type
_entity_poly.pdbx_seq_one_letter_code
_entity_poly.pdbx_strand_id
1 'polypeptide(L)'
;MARGDVTDGLIYDAVRMRTMEIGEALKAVPSELLATEPDLPWLEVKRTRDRLAHRYFVNDVMYLRSTILRDLDTIEAAVVRMQRRLGDDLRADETGREGPTRSV
;
A
#
# COMPACT_ATOMS: atom_id res chain seq x y z
N MET A 1 -19.67 20.44 9.11
CA MET A 1 -19.16 21.05 7.85
C MET A 1 -18.52 19.94 7.04
N ALA A 2 -18.96 19.73 5.81
CA ALA A 2 -18.32 18.76 4.90
C ALA A 2 -17.02 19.40 4.38
N ARG A 3 -15.90 18.64 4.39
CA ARG A 3 -14.58 19.17 4.03
C ARG A 3 -14.43 19.54 2.54
N GLY A 4 -15.40 19.25 1.68
CA GLY A 4 -15.31 19.35 0.22
C GLY A 4 -14.99 17.99 -0.43
N ASP A 5 -14.77 17.95 -1.74
CA ASP A 5 -14.34 16.73 -2.46
C ASP A 5 -13.07 16.99 -3.30
N VAL A 6 -12.58 15.98 -4.01
CA VAL A 6 -11.33 16.06 -4.81
C VAL A 6 -11.37 17.05 -5.97
N THR A 7 -12.51 17.72 -6.22
CA THR A 7 -12.60 18.85 -7.16
C THR A 7 -12.13 20.16 -6.53
N ASP A 8 -12.04 20.23 -5.20
CA ASP A 8 -11.37 21.32 -4.48
C ASP A 8 -9.85 21.18 -4.61
N GLY A 9 -9.16 22.27 -5.00
CA GLY A 9 -7.72 22.25 -5.26
C GLY A 9 -6.87 21.87 -4.05
N LEU A 10 -7.25 22.29 -2.84
CA LEU A 10 -6.50 21.94 -1.62
C LEU A 10 -6.67 20.47 -1.26
N ILE A 11 -7.89 19.94 -1.40
CA ILE A 11 -8.16 18.53 -1.16
C ILE A 11 -7.47 17.67 -2.21
N TYR A 12 -7.54 18.08 -3.47
CA TYR A 12 -6.83 17.44 -4.57
C TYR A 12 -5.33 17.34 -4.29
N ASP A 13 -4.68 18.45 -3.92
CA ASP A 13 -3.25 18.47 -3.62
C ASP A 13 -2.91 17.58 -2.42
N ALA A 14 -3.69 17.64 -1.35
CA ALA A 14 -3.49 16.81 -0.17
C ALA A 14 -3.60 15.32 -0.50
N VAL A 15 -4.62 14.92 -1.25
CA VAL A 15 -4.81 13.51 -1.61
C VAL A 15 -3.73 13.06 -2.61
N ARG A 16 -3.39 13.90 -3.59
CA ARG A 16 -2.30 13.62 -4.55
C ARG A 16 -0.98 13.35 -3.82
N MET A 17 -0.63 14.19 -2.86
CA MET A 17 0.58 14.00 -2.07
C MET A 17 0.55 12.69 -1.30
N ARG A 18 -0.58 12.35 -0.66
CA ARG A 18 -0.72 11.08 0.06
C ARG A 18 -0.60 9.86 -0.86
N THR A 19 -1.18 9.92 -2.06
CA THR A 19 -1.05 8.85 -3.06
C THR A 19 0.40 8.69 -3.53
N MET A 20 1.14 9.80 -3.68
CA MET A 20 2.58 9.74 -4.00
C MET A 20 3.40 9.09 -2.88
N GLU A 21 3.11 9.41 -1.61
CA GLU A 21 3.75 8.78 -0.45
C GLU A 21 3.54 7.27 -0.43
N ILE A 22 2.32 6.80 -0.70
CA ILE A 22 1.99 5.37 -0.75
C ILE A 22 2.83 4.67 -1.84
N GLY A 23 2.87 5.25 -3.05
CA GLY A 23 3.66 4.69 -4.16
C GLY A 23 5.16 4.62 -3.84
N GLU A 24 5.69 5.62 -3.14
CA GLU A 24 7.09 5.62 -2.71
C GLU A 24 7.35 4.58 -1.60
N ALA A 25 6.50 4.50 -0.59
CA ALA A 25 6.63 3.55 0.51
C ALA A 25 6.65 2.09 0.01
N LEU A 26 5.85 1.78 -1.02
CA LEU A 26 5.82 0.45 -1.63
C LEU A 26 7.15 0.04 -2.29
N LYS A 27 8.03 0.99 -2.65
CA LYS A 27 9.35 0.66 -3.20
C LYS A 27 10.26 -0.02 -2.16
N ALA A 28 10.05 0.26 -0.88
CA ALA A 28 10.79 -0.36 0.22
C ALA A 28 10.23 -1.74 0.64
N VAL A 29 9.03 -2.11 0.17
CA VAL A 29 8.42 -3.41 0.51
C VAL A 29 9.10 -4.53 -0.28
N PRO A 30 9.61 -5.59 0.38
CA PRO A 30 10.26 -6.73 -0.27
C PRO A 30 9.36 -7.39 -1.33
N SER A 31 9.97 -7.82 -2.45
CA SER A 31 9.26 -8.49 -3.55
C SER A 31 8.56 -9.76 -3.09
N GLU A 32 9.17 -10.48 -2.17
CA GLU A 32 8.68 -11.76 -1.65
C GLU A 32 7.38 -11.56 -0.88
N LEU A 33 7.27 -10.45 -0.14
CA LEU A 33 6.07 -10.09 0.59
C LEU A 33 4.95 -9.65 -0.37
N LEU A 34 5.27 -8.86 -1.39
CA LEU A 34 4.29 -8.47 -2.41
C LEU A 34 3.79 -9.66 -3.23
N ALA A 35 4.66 -10.65 -3.49
CA ALA A 35 4.30 -11.88 -4.18
C ALA A 35 3.26 -12.73 -3.42
N THR A 36 3.03 -12.45 -2.14
CA THR A 36 1.96 -13.09 -1.36
C THR A 36 0.56 -12.61 -1.73
N GLU A 37 0.47 -11.49 -2.47
CA GLU A 37 -0.76 -10.85 -2.90
C GLU A 37 -0.70 -10.61 -4.43
N PRO A 38 -0.66 -11.67 -5.25
CA PRO A 38 -0.32 -11.58 -6.68
C PRO A 38 -1.41 -10.94 -7.56
N ASP A 39 -2.64 -10.87 -7.06
CA ASP A 39 -3.79 -10.31 -7.79
C ASP A 39 -3.69 -8.78 -7.96
N LEU A 40 -2.81 -8.13 -7.18
CA LEU A 40 -2.58 -6.70 -7.26
C LEU A 40 -1.42 -6.34 -8.19
N PRO A 41 -1.57 -5.31 -9.05
CA PRO A 41 -0.54 -4.90 -9.99
C PRO A 41 0.54 -4.06 -9.32
N TRP A 42 1.32 -4.64 -8.40
CA TRP A 42 2.27 -3.91 -7.54
C TRP A 42 3.23 -2.99 -8.27
N LEU A 43 3.70 -3.40 -9.46
CA LEU A 43 4.59 -2.57 -10.28
C LEU A 43 3.90 -1.26 -10.70
N GLU A 44 2.63 -1.31 -11.04
CA GLU A 44 1.85 -0.14 -11.42
C GLU A 44 1.61 0.76 -10.22
N VAL A 45 1.27 0.17 -9.06
CA VAL A 45 1.08 0.92 -7.82
C VAL A 45 2.36 1.63 -7.37
N LYS A 46 3.53 0.99 -7.47
CA LYS A 46 4.84 1.60 -7.19
C LYS A 46 5.13 2.78 -8.14
N ARG A 47 4.71 2.68 -9.40
CA ARG A 47 4.90 3.72 -10.42
C ARG A 47 3.92 4.89 -10.28
N THR A 48 2.91 4.81 -9.42
CA THR A 48 1.91 5.87 -9.21
C THR A 48 2.56 7.20 -8.81
N ARG A 49 3.57 7.17 -7.91
CA ARG A 49 4.32 8.37 -7.56
C ARG A 49 4.97 9.00 -8.78
N ASP A 50 5.73 8.21 -9.54
CA ASP A 50 6.49 8.73 -10.68
C ASP A 50 5.55 9.25 -11.78
N ARG A 51 4.34 8.67 -11.90
CA ARG A 51 3.29 9.15 -12.79
C ARG A 51 2.73 10.51 -12.33
N LEU A 52 2.39 10.64 -11.05
CA LEU A 52 1.83 11.87 -10.49
C LEU A 52 2.87 12.99 -10.43
N ALA A 53 4.13 12.70 -10.11
CA ALA A 53 5.21 13.68 -10.00
C ALA A 53 5.54 14.36 -11.34
N HIS A 54 5.57 13.60 -12.43
CA HIS A 54 6.07 14.09 -13.72
C HIS A 54 5.01 14.70 -14.63
N ARG A 55 3.72 14.42 -14.41
CA ARG A 55 2.68 14.78 -15.36
C ARG A 55 1.58 15.52 -14.62
N TYR A 56 1.66 16.85 -14.60
CA TYR A 56 0.52 17.72 -14.34
C TYR A 56 -0.41 17.62 -15.56
N PHE A 57 -1.25 16.59 -15.62
CA PHE A 57 -2.25 16.50 -16.67
C PHE A 57 -3.51 17.24 -16.25
N VAL A 58 -4.07 17.98 -17.19
CA VAL A 58 -5.41 18.61 -17.08
C VAL A 58 -6.51 17.59 -16.73
N ASN A 59 -6.26 16.28 -16.93
CA ASN A 59 -7.17 15.17 -16.60
C ASN A 59 -6.84 14.43 -15.28
N ASP A 60 -5.89 14.90 -14.46
CA ASP A 60 -5.43 14.16 -13.28
C ASP A 60 -6.49 13.98 -12.20
N VAL A 61 -7.46 14.88 -12.06
CA VAL A 61 -8.52 14.75 -11.04
C VAL A 61 -9.31 13.46 -11.23
N MET A 62 -9.65 13.10 -12.47
CA MET A 62 -10.41 11.88 -12.76
C MET A 62 -9.56 10.62 -12.57
N TYR A 63 -8.28 10.67 -12.95
CA TYR A 63 -7.35 9.57 -12.72
C TYR A 63 -7.13 9.34 -11.23
N LEU A 64 -6.79 10.39 -10.49
CA LEU A 64 -6.59 10.34 -9.05
C LEU A 64 -7.85 9.85 -8.33
N ARG A 65 -9.03 10.38 -8.70
CA ARG A 65 -10.32 9.93 -8.14
C ARG A 65 -10.57 8.44 -8.39
N SER A 66 -10.23 7.93 -9.56
CA SER A 66 -10.38 6.50 -9.86
C SER A 66 -9.44 5.64 -9.01
N THR A 67 -8.17 6.05 -8.87
CA THR A 67 -7.19 5.34 -8.04
C THR A 67 -7.57 5.36 -6.56
N ILE A 68 -8.01 6.51 -6.04
CA ILE A 68 -8.46 6.63 -4.65
C ILE A 68 -9.66 5.72 -4.39
N LEU A 69 -10.70 5.81 -5.23
CA LEU A 69 -11.99 5.19 -4.95
C LEU A 69 -12.07 3.71 -5.28
N ARG A 70 -11.14 3.17 -6.08
CA ARG A 70 -11.19 1.77 -6.53
C ARG A 70 -10.04 0.93 -6.01
N ASP A 71 -8.85 1.51 -5.96
CA ASP A 71 -7.64 0.72 -5.76
C ASP A 71 -7.19 0.73 -4.29
N LEU A 72 -7.44 1.83 -3.55
CA LEU A 72 -6.97 1.97 -2.16
C LEU A 72 -7.54 0.90 -1.22
N ASP A 73 -8.84 0.64 -1.26
CA ASP A 73 -9.46 -0.36 -0.37
C ASP A 73 -8.84 -1.76 -0.59
N THR A 74 -8.56 -2.11 -1.85
CA THR A 74 -7.95 -3.40 -2.21
C THR A 74 -6.50 -3.46 -1.75
N ILE A 75 -5.74 -2.38 -1.92
CA ILE A 75 -4.36 -2.26 -1.45
C ILE A 75 -4.29 -2.33 0.08
N GLU A 76 -5.18 -1.62 0.79
CA GLU A 76 -5.26 -1.64 2.25
C GLU A 76 -5.55 -3.06 2.76
N ALA A 77 -6.55 -3.73 2.18
CA ALA A 77 -6.89 -5.09 2.55
C ALA A 77 -5.71 -6.06 2.36
N ALA A 78 -4.95 -5.91 1.27
CA ALA A 78 -3.75 -6.70 1.02
C ALA A 78 -2.65 -6.42 2.06
N VAL A 79 -2.40 -5.14 2.39
CA VAL A 79 -1.41 -4.77 3.42
C VAL A 79 -1.80 -5.34 4.78
N VAL A 80 -3.08 -5.31 5.16
CA VAL A 80 -3.57 -5.91 6.40
C VAL A 80 -3.32 -7.43 6.43
N ARG A 81 -3.52 -8.13 5.31
CA ARG A 81 -3.22 -9.57 5.20
C ARG A 81 -1.72 -9.84 5.31
N MET A 82 -0.88 -9.05 4.63
CA MET A 82 0.58 -9.14 4.76
C MET A 82 1.06 -8.93 6.20
N GLN A 83 0.51 -7.94 6.92
CA GLN A 83 0.83 -7.68 8.32
C GLN A 83 0.46 -8.86 9.23
N ARG A 84 -0.72 -9.45 9.03
CA ARG A 84 -1.14 -10.64 9.79
C ARG A 84 -0.20 -11.81 9.55
N ARG A 85 0.13 -12.09 8.28
CA ARG A 85 1.06 -13.15 7.91
C ARG A 85 2.42 -12.99 8.59
N LEU A 86 2.99 -11.78 8.54
CA LEU A 86 4.26 -11.49 9.23
C LEU A 86 4.13 -11.73 10.74
N GLY A 87 3.05 -11.27 11.37
CA GLY A 87 2.81 -11.51 12.79
C GLY A 87 2.70 -13.00 13.15
N ASP A 88 2.09 -13.81 12.29
CA ASP A 88 1.95 -15.25 12.49
C ASP A 88 3.28 -15.99 12.29
N ASP A 89 4.07 -15.57 11.28
CA ASP A 89 5.41 -16.11 11.03
C ASP A 89 6.36 -15.83 12.21
N LEU A 90 6.30 -14.63 12.80
CA LEU A 90 7.08 -14.30 14.01
C LEU A 90 6.68 -15.18 15.22
N ARG A 91 5.37 -15.40 15.44
CA ARG A 91 4.88 -16.25 16.54
C ARG A 91 5.26 -17.73 16.34
N ALA A 92 5.29 -18.19 15.10
CA ALA A 92 5.71 -19.55 14.77
C ALA A 92 7.21 -19.77 15.04
N ASP A 93 8.07 -18.78 14.74
CA ASP A 93 9.51 -18.84 15.05
C ASP A 93 9.78 -18.85 16.56
N GLU A 94 9.03 -18.07 17.33
CA GLU A 94 9.10 -18.05 18.80
C GLU A 94 8.71 -19.41 19.42
N THR A 95 7.61 -20.00 18.94
CA THR A 95 7.14 -21.31 19.42
C THR A 95 8.10 -22.45 19.06
N GLY A 96 8.78 -22.36 17.90
CA GLY A 96 9.78 -23.34 17.46
C GLY A 96 11.09 -23.31 18.24
N ARG A 97 11.44 -22.18 18.87
CA ARG A 97 12.65 -22.01 19.69
C ARG A 97 12.56 -22.64 21.08
N GLU A 98 11.36 -22.90 21.58
CA GLU A 98 11.10 -23.47 22.91
C GLU A 98 10.95 -25.02 22.93
N GLY A 99 11.40 -25.71 21.86
CA GLY A 99 11.39 -27.18 21.80
C GLY A 99 12.22 -27.85 22.92
N PRO A 100 11.82 -29.04 23.40
CA PRO A 100 12.18 -29.54 24.72
C PRO A 100 13.68 -29.68 24.90
N THR A 101 14.22 -29.01 25.93
CA THR A 101 15.55 -29.29 26.46
C THR A 101 15.56 -30.76 26.89
N ARG A 102 16.16 -31.60 26.05
CA ARG A 102 16.32 -33.03 26.31
C ARG A 102 17.23 -33.17 27.53
N SER A 103 16.64 -33.32 28.71
CA SER A 103 17.36 -33.73 29.91
C SER A 103 17.97 -35.10 29.66
N VAL A 104 19.30 -35.15 29.72
CA VAL A 104 20.13 -36.35 29.73
C VAL A 104 20.10 -36.95 31.13
#